data_AF-A0A8T4P4I8-F1
#
_entry.id   AF-A0A8T4P4I8-F1
#
_cell.length_a   1.000
_cell.length_b   1.000
_cell.length_c   1.000
_cell.angle_alpha   90.00
_cell.angle_beta   90.00
_cell.angle_gamma   90.00
#
_symmetry.space_group_name_H-M   'P 1'
#
loop_
_entity.id
_entity.type
_entity.pdbx_description
1 polymer ?
#
loop_
_entity_poly.entity_id
_entity_poly.type
_entity_poly.pdbx_seq_one_letter_code
_entity_poly.pdbx_strand_id
1 'polypeptide(L)' 'MKYTKKLIKTSGGLVVRVPSDIVKLLSLTEKDYVEIDLNKIDVKLLNKKFKG' A
#
# COMPACT_ATOMS: atom_id res chain seq x y z
N MET A 1 -4.14 8.53 -12.58
CA MET A 1 -4.86 8.86 -11.33
C MET A 1 -3.86 8.89 -10.18
N LYS A 2 -3.87 9.88 -9.28
CA LYS A 2 -2.87 10.00 -8.20
C LYS A 2 -3.42 9.37 -6.93
N TYR A 3 -2.89 8.21 -6.52
CA TYR A 3 -3.27 7.58 -5.26
C TYR A 3 -2.48 8.18 -4.10
N THR A 4 -3.18 8.56 -3.03
CA THR A 4 -2.55 9.01 -1.79
C THR A 4 -2.40 7.81 -0.85
N LYS A 5 -1.18 7.54 -0.40
CA LYS A 5 -0.91 6.52 0.61
C LYS A 5 -1.66 6.87 1.90
N LYS A 6 -2.51 5.97 2.38
CA LYS A 6 -3.15 6.08 3.71
C LYS A 6 -2.65 4.95 4.61
N LEU A 7 -1.85 5.32 5.60
CA LEU A 7 -1.40 4.44 6.68
C LEU A 7 -2.34 4.55 7.86
N ILE A 8 -2.70 3.42 8.45
CA ILE A 8 -3.48 3.38 9.69
C ILE A 8 -2.76 2.45 10.66
N LYS A 9 -2.50 2.96 11.87
CA LYS A 9 -1.99 2.15 12.98
C LYS A 9 -3.19 1.49 13.65
N THR A 10 -3.17 0.17 13.73
CA THR A 10 -4.19 -0.64 14.41
C THR A 10 -3.53 -1.35 15.59
N SER A 11 -4.32 -1.96 16.48
CA SER A 11 -3.80 -2.77 17.59
C SER A 11 -2.96 -3.96 17.12
N GLY A 12 -3.21 -4.48 15.91
CA GLY A 12 -2.44 -5.57 15.29
C GLY A 12 -1.22 -5.11 14.47
N GLY A 13 -0.93 -3.82 14.40
CA GLY A 13 0.20 -3.27 13.65
C GLY A 13 -0.18 -2.25 12.58
N LEU A 14 0.71 -2.06 11.60
CA LEU A 14 0.56 -1.06 10.54
C LEU A 14 -0.22 -1.63 9.35
N VAL A 15 -1.32 -0.97 8.99
CA VAL A 15 -2.16 -1.35 7.86
C VAL A 15 -2.03 -0.31 6.75
N VAL A 16 -1.82 -0.78 5.51
CA VAL A 16 -1.88 0.05 4.30
C VAL A 16 -3.20 -0.22 3.61
N ARG A 17 -3.99 0.84 3.36
CA ARG A 17 -5.24 0.70 2.62
C ARG A 17 -5.01 0.75 1.12
N VAL A 18 -5.55 -0.25 0.43
CA VAL A 18 -5.62 -0.27 -1.03
C VAL A 18 -6.85 0.54 -1.49
N PRO A 19 -6.69 1.43 -2.48
CA PRO A 19 -7.81 2.14 -3.11
C PRO A 19 -8.92 1.20 -3.62
N SER A 20 -10.18 1.60 -3.45
CA SER A 20 -11.34 0.73 -3.73
C SER A 20 -11.54 0.42 -5.22
N ASP A 21 -11.08 1.30 -6.10
CA ASP A 21 -11.05 1.09 -7.54
C ASP A 21 -10.04 0.01 -7.95
N ILE A 22 -8.87 -0.04 -7.30
CA ILE A 22 -7.89 -1.12 -7.51
C ILE A 22 -8.46 -2.46 -7.01
N VAL A 23 -9.10 -2.46 -5.83
CA VAL A 23 -9.77 -3.65 -5.28
C VAL A 23 -10.82 -4.18 -6.26
N LYS A 24 -11.64 -3.30 -6.84
CA LYS A 24 -12.64 -3.67 -7.85
C LYS A 24 -12.01 -4.15 -9.16
N LEU A 25 -11.00 -3.43 -9.66
CA LEU A 25 -10.32 -3.76 -10.92
C LEU A 25 -9.70 -5.16 -10.86
N LEU A 26 -9.08 -5.51 -9.73
CA LEU A 26 -8.42 -6.79 -9.51
C LEU A 26 -9.35 -7.84 -8.91
N SER A 27 -10.63 -7.50 -8.65
CA SER A 27 -11.62 -8.37 -8.00
C SER A 27 -11.13 -9.00 -6.69
N LEU A 28 -10.38 -8.22 -5.90
CA LEU A 28 -9.83 -8.69 -4.62
C LEU A 28 -10.94 -8.82 -3.58
N THR A 29 -10.83 -9.86 -2.78
CA THR A 29 -11.68 -10.17 -1.64
C THR A 29 -10.87 -10.19 -0.35
N GLU A 30 -11.55 -10.23 0.79
CA GLU A 30 -10.91 -10.34 2.10
C GLU A 30 -10.15 -11.65 2.34
N LYS A 31 -10.33 -12.64 1.46
CA LYS A 31 -9.64 -13.94 1.53
C LYS A 31 -8.35 -13.96 0.70
N ASP A 32 -8.14 -12.95 -0.12
CA ASP A 32 -6.99 -12.90 -1.01
C ASP A 32 -5.76 -12.36 -0.28
N TYR A 33 -4.60 -12.93 -0.60
CA TYR A 33 -3.31 -12.47 -0.14
C TYR A 33 -2.64 -11.63 -1.22
N VAL A 34 -2.06 -10.49 -0.83
CA VAL A 34 -1.33 -9.60 -1.73
C VAL A 34 0.15 -9.61 -1.34
N GLU A 35 1.01 -9.94 -2.29
CA GLU A 35 2.47 -9.84 -2.13
C GLU A 35 2.94 -8.41 -2.42
N ILE A 36 3.89 -7.91 -1.62
CA ILE A 36 4.53 -6.61 -1.85
C ILE A 36 5.98 -6.85 -2.25
N ASP A 37 6.28 -6.73 -3.53
CA ASP A 37 7.64 -6.81 -4.06
C ASP A 37 8.35 -5.45 -3.91
N LEU A 38 9.22 -5.35 -2.90
CA LEU A 38 10.01 -4.15 -2.62
C LEU A 38 11.19 -3.95 -3.59
N ASN A 39 11.61 -4.98 -4.34
CA ASN A 39 12.76 -4.89 -5.25
C ASN A 39 12.39 -4.16 -6.54
N LYS A 40 11.12 -4.16 -6.92
CA LYS A 40 10.58 -3.39 -8.05
C LYS A 40 10.13 -1.98 -7.66
N ILE A 41 10.17 -1.63 -6.38
CA ILE A 41 9.87 -0.30 -5.89
C ILE A 41 11.19 0.44 -5.75
N ASP A 42 11.36 1.59 -6.43
CA ASP A 42 12.54 2.42 -6.22
C ASP A 42 12.55 2.99 -4.80
N VAL A 43 13.22 2.26 -3.90
CA VAL A 43 13.27 2.55 -2.45
C VAL A 43 13.92 3.90 -2.17
N LYS A 44 14.69 4.46 -3.12
CA LYS A 44 15.25 5.81 -3.01
C LYS A 44 14.16 6.89 -3.00
N LEU A 45 13.04 6.66 -3.68
CA LEU A 45 11.88 7.57 -3.66
C LEU A 45 11.09 7.49 -2.34
N LEU A 46 11.11 6.35 -1.66
CA LEU A 46 10.49 6.18 -0.34
C LEU A 46 11.25 6.97 0.73
N ASN A 47 12.58 6.84 0.77
CA ASN A 47 13.42 7.45 1.81
C ASN A 47 13.49 8.98 1.75
N LYS A 48 13.27 9.60 0.59
CA LYS A 48 13.28 11.06 0.43
C LYS A 48 12.08 11.76 1.12
N LYS A 49 11.00 11.01 1.40
CA LYS A 49 9.75 11.57 1.95
C LYS A 49 9.63 11.45 3.48
N PHE A 50 10.50 10.68 4.14
CA PHE A 50 10.47 10.45 5.60
C PHE A 50 11.64 11.10 6.35
N LYS A 51 12.51 11.85 5.66
CA LYS A 51 13.63 12.63 6.25
C LYS A 51 13.40 14.15 6.18
N GLY A 52 12.15 14.59 6.05
CA GLY A 52 11.75 16.00 6.12
C GLY A 52 10.84 16.23 7.31
#